data_AF-A0A915LVK9-F1
#
_entry.id   AF-A0A915LVK9-F1
#
_cell.length_a   1.000
_cell.length_b   1.000
_cell.length_c   1.000
_cell.angle_alpha   90.00
_cell.angle_beta   90.00
_cell.angle_gamma   90.00
#
_symmetry.space_group_name_H-M   'P 1'
#
loop_
_entity.id
_entity.type
_entity.pdbx_description
1 polymer ?
#
loop_
_entity_poly.entity_id
_entity_poly.type
_entity_poly.pdbx_seq_one_letter_code
_entity_poly.pdbx_strand_id
1 'polypeptide(L)' 'MSVPIILLREGTQTKQGRGQILSNISACCAVADSVRTTLGPRGLDKLLVDSK' A
#
# COMPACT_ATOMS: atom_id res chain seq x y z
N MET A 1 30.42 -26.78 1.97
CA MET A 1 29.85 -25.47 2.35
C MET A 1 28.34 -25.61 2.38
N SER A 2 27.72 -25.52 3.56
CA SER A 2 26.27 -25.56 3.71
C SER A 2 25.70 -24.18 3.39
N VAL A 3 24.85 -24.08 2.36
CA VAL A 3 24.16 -22.83 2.01
C VAL A 3 22.97 -22.68 2.97
N PRO A 4 22.77 -21.51 3.61
CA PRO A 4 21.69 -21.33 4.57
C PRO A 4 20.31 -21.39 3.88
N ILE A 5 19.42 -22.21 4.44
CA ILE A 5 18.03 -22.35 3.97
C ILE A 5 17.16 -21.37 4.78
N ILE A 6 16.47 -20.47 4.07
CA ILE A 6 15.53 -19.53 4.67
C ILE A 6 14.12 -20.11 4.55
N LEU A 7 13.51 -20.49 5.68
CA LEU A 7 12.10 -20.88 5.76
C LEU A 7 11.23 -19.66 6.02
N LEU A 8 10.39 -19.31 5.04
CA LEU A 8 9.36 -18.29 5.18
C LEU A 8 8.07 -18.92 5.74
N ARG A 9 7.24 -18.11 6.39
CA ARG A 9 5.96 -18.57 6.95
C ARG A 9 5.04 -19.04 5.81
N GLU A 10 4.22 -20.06 6.06
CA GLU A 10 3.20 -20.47 5.08
C GLU A 10 2.28 -19.30 4.74
N GLY A 11 2.08 -19.06 3.44
CA GLY A 11 1.33 -17.91 2.91
C GLY A 11 2.16 -16.68 2.57
N THR A 12 3.50 -16.71 2.73
CA THR A 12 4.36 -15.58 2.34
C THR A 12 4.37 -15.44 0.81
N GLN A 13 3.62 -14.47 0.27
CA GLN A 13 3.63 -14.16 -1.16
C GLN A 13 4.96 -13.49 -1.54
N THR A 14 5.79 -14.19 -2.32
CA THR A 14 7.00 -13.64 -2.93
C THR A 14 6.66 -12.83 -4.19
N LYS A 15 5.97 -11.70 -4.02
CA LYS A 15 5.79 -10.74 -5.11
C LYS A 15 7.06 -9.88 -5.23
N GLN A 16 7.77 -10.02 -6.34
CA GLN A 16 9.05 -9.35 -6.57
C GLN A 16 9.07 -8.68 -7.95
N GLY A 17 10.07 -7.80 -8.16
CA GLY A 17 10.33 -7.17 -9.45
C GLY A 17 9.41 -5.99 -9.78
N ARG A 18 9.39 -5.60 -11.07
CA ARG A 18 8.73 -4.38 -11.56
C ARG A 18 7.22 -4.37 -11.28
N GLY A 19 6.55 -5.53 -11.35
CA GLY A 19 5.13 -5.64 -11.05
C GLY A 19 4.79 -5.21 -9.62
N GLN A 20 5.62 -5.59 -8.64
CA GLN A 20 5.42 -5.18 -7.25
C GLN A 20 5.67 -3.68 -7.06
N ILE A 21 6.65 -3.10 -7.76
CA ILE A 21 6.91 -1.66 -7.72
C ILE A 21 5.69 -0.88 -8.26
N LEU A 22 5.13 -1.31 -9.39
CA LEU A 22 3.93 -0.71 -9.95
C LEU A 22 2.72 -0.83 -9.00
N SER A 23 2.57 -1.98 -8.34
CA SER A 23 1.55 -2.17 -7.32
C SER A 23 1.71 -1.20 -6.15
N ASN A 24 2.95 -0.97 -5.69
CA ASN A 24 3.23 -0.04 -4.60
C ASN A 24 2.93 1.42 -5.02
N ILE A 25 3.30 1.82 -6.24
CA ILE A 25 2.98 3.15 -6.78
C ILE A 25 1.47 3.36 -6.82
N SER A 26 0.72 2.39 -7.35
CA SER A 26 -0.75 2.45 -7.40
C SER A 26 -1.38 2.61 -6.01
N ALA A 27 -0.89 1.86 -5.03
CA ALA A 27 -1.34 1.98 -3.64
C ALA A 27 -1.08 3.39 -3.08
N CYS A 28 0.12 3.94 -3.29
CA CYS A 28 0.44 5.30 -2.86
C CYS A 28 -0.42 6.36 -3.56
N CYS A 29 -0.69 6.21 -4.86
CA CYS A 29 -1.58 7.08 -5.61
C CYS A 29 -3.00 7.06 -5.04
N ALA A 30 -3.55 5.89 -4.74
CA ALA A 30 -4.88 5.77 -4.14
C ALA A 30 -4.98 6.48 -2.78
N VAL A 31 -3.92 6.36 -1.95
CA VAL A 31 -3.84 7.09 -0.67
C VAL A 31 -3.77 8.60 -0.92
N ALA A 32 -2.93 9.06 -1.84
CA ALA A 32 -2.81 10.48 -2.17
C ALA A 32 -4.15 11.06 -2.67
N ASP A 33 -4.87 10.34 -3.53
CA ASP A 33 -6.17 10.75 -4.05
C ASP A 33 -7.23 10.83 -2.95
N SER A 34 -7.14 9.97 -1.93
CA SER A 34 -8.06 10.01 -0.79
C SER A 34 -7.95 11.33 0.01
N VAL A 35 -6.74 11.89 0.14
CA VAL A 35 -6.45 13.08 0.97
C VAL A 35 -6.29 14.36 0.16
N ARG A 36 -6.07 14.33 -1.16
CA ARG A 36 -5.73 15.54 -1.95
C ARG A 36 -6.70 16.71 -1.79
N THR A 37 -7.98 16.44 -1.58
CA THR A 37 -9.03 17.48 -1.45
C THR A 37 -9.00 18.19 -0.10
N THR A 38 -8.25 17.68 0.87
CA THR A 38 -8.13 18.28 2.21
C THR A 38 -7.00 19.32 2.28
N LEU A 39 -6.21 19.49 1.21
CA LEU A 39 -5.07 20.39 1.19
C LEU A 39 -5.48 21.85 0.89
N GLY A 40 -4.94 22.78 1.68
CA GLY A 40 -5.13 24.23 1.52
C GLY A 40 -6.05 24.84 2.60
N PRO A 41 -6.13 26.18 2.69
CA PRO A 41 -6.92 26.86 3.72
C PRO A 41 -8.44 26.64 3.59
N ARG A 42 -8.89 26.05 2.47
CA ARG A 42 -10.28 25.63 2.20
C ARG A 42 -10.36 24.15 1.81
N GLY A 43 -9.54 23.31 2.44
CA GLY A 43 -9.61 21.87 2.29
C GLY A 43 -11.00 21.34 2.66
N LEU A 44 -11.45 20.31 1.95
CA LEU A 44 -12.73 19.66 2.20
C LEU A 44 -12.61 18.65 3.33
N ASP A 45 -13.65 18.58 4.17
CA ASP A 45 -13.80 17.52 5.16
C ASP A 45 -14.11 16.17 4.49
N LYS A 46 -13.71 15.09 5.16
CA LYS A 46 -14.02 13.72 4.76
C LYS A 46 -14.97 13.11 5.78
N LEU A 47 -16.11 12.61 5.32
CA LEU A 47 -17.02 11.84 6.14
C LEU A 47 -16.63 10.36 6.05
N LEU A 48 -16.20 9.78 7.17
CA LEU A 48 -15.92 8.34 7.28
C LEU A 48 -17.14 7.65 7.91
N VAL A 49 -17.54 6.52 7.33
CA VAL A 49 -18.63 5.70 7.83
C VAL A 49 -18.07 4.31 8.12
N ASP A 50 -18.26 3.83 9.34
CA ASP A 50 -17.92 2.47 9.73
C ASP A 50 -19.06 1.52 9.32
N SER A 51 -18.72 0.35 8.77
CA SER A 51 -19.67 -0.58 8.14
C SER A 51 -20.12 -1.72 9.06
N LYS A 52 -20.21 -1.44 10.36
CA LYS A 52 -20.45 -2.48 11.37
C LYS A 52 -21.68 -3.34 11.09
#